data_AF-A0A9X7LZN8-F1
#
_entry.id   AF-A0A9X7LZN8-F1
#
_cell.length_a   1.000
_cell.length_b   1.000
_cell.length_c   1.000
_cell.angle_alpha   90.00
_cell.angle_beta   90.00
_cell.angle_gamma   90.00
#
_symmetry.space_group_name_H-M   'P 1'
#
loop_
_entity.id
_entity.type
_entity.pdbx_description
1 polymer ?
#
loop_
_entity_poly.entity_id
_entity_poly.type
_entity_poly.pdbx_seq_one_letter_code
_entity_poly.pdbx_strand_id
1 'polypeptide(L)'
;HDGWKPYDVFTDCRHVLCNAHLLRDLQGIIDSTGEKWAKHMQEFLSEALHQKKQYKGILPKVEQKKLVTIYQSILKEKELLSSDSKKKRKQTPAQNLWNRFVKYDDRILAFLEHPDVPFDNNQAERDIRMTKVKQKVSGTFRSKEGAESFCQIRSFMSTMKKQKQSVLQAIGQVIETGTVPWNCTIS
;
A
#
# COMPACT_ATOMS: atom_id res chain seq x y z
N HIS A 1 2.98 0.68 -0.16
CA HIS A 1 3.46 2.00 0.33
C HIS A 1 2.60 3.13 -0.24
N ASP A 2 2.74 4.34 0.30
CA ASP A 2 1.95 5.56 -0.03
C ASP A 2 2.42 6.31 -1.29
N GLY A 3 3.32 5.71 -2.09
CA GLY A 3 3.89 6.35 -3.27
C GLY A 3 5.00 7.38 -3.00
N TRP A 4 5.59 7.43 -1.79
CA TRP A 4 6.75 8.28 -1.54
C TRP A 4 7.98 7.84 -2.36
N LYS A 5 8.50 8.73 -3.22
CA LYS A 5 9.58 8.44 -4.17
C LYS A 5 10.86 7.84 -3.56
N PRO A 6 11.31 8.23 -2.35
CA PRO A 6 12.48 7.61 -1.73
C PRO A 6 12.36 6.10 -1.52
N TYR A 7 11.15 5.53 -1.54
CA TYR A 7 11.03 4.08 -1.53
C TYR A 7 11.55 3.41 -2.81
N ASP A 8 11.58 4.10 -3.95
CA ASP A 8 12.02 3.53 -5.23
C ASP A 8 13.52 3.14 -5.22
N VAL A 9 14.28 3.49 -4.17
CA VAL A 9 15.67 3.04 -3.98
C VAL A 9 15.77 1.58 -3.54
N PHE A 10 14.69 0.98 -3.02
CA PHE A 10 14.66 -0.40 -2.54
C PHE A 10 14.35 -1.37 -3.69
N THR A 11 15.34 -1.66 -4.52
CA THR A 11 15.18 -2.50 -5.72
C THR A 11 14.92 -3.98 -5.44
N ASP A 12 15.30 -4.47 -4.25
CA ASP A 12 15.20 -5.89 -3.89
C ASP A 12 13.80 -6.31 -3.41
N CYS A 13 12.79 -5.46 -3.62
CA CYS A 13 11.43 -5.74 -3.21
C CYS A 13 10.42 -5.34 -4.28
N ARG A 14 9.28 -6.05 -4.29
CA ARG A 14 8.14 -5.66 -5.12
C ARG A 14 7.43 -4.47 -4.49
N HIS A 15 7.32 -3.38 -5.24
CA HIS A 15 6.54 -2.23 -4.84
C HIS A 15 5.05 -2.44 -5.10
N VAL A 16 4.23 -2.18 -4.09
CA VAL A 16 2.76 -2.15 -4.19
C VAL A 16 2.28 -0.81 -3.67
N LEU A 17 1.39 -0.14 -4.40
CA LEU A 17 0.81 1.12 -3.97
C LEU A 17 -0.44 0.89 -3.10
N CYS A 18 -0.61 1.73 -2.09
CA CYS A 18 -1.77 1.69 -1.20
C CYS A 18 -2.98 2.27 -1.93
N ASN A 19 -3.93 1.43 -2.31
CA ASN A 19 -5.13 1.90 -3.01
C ASN A 19 -6.03 2.77 -2.12
N ALA A 20 -5.98 2.63 -0.79
CA ALA A 20 -6.71 3.54 0.11
C ALA A 20 -6.18 4.98 0.09
N HIS A 21 -4.90 5.20 -0.23
CA HIS A 21 -4.37 6.54 -0.50
C HIS A 21 -4.84 7.05 -1.85
N LEU A 22 -4.78 6.20 -2.88
CA LEU A 22 -5.22 6.55 -4.22
C LEU A 22 -6.71 6.90 -4.28
N LEU A 23 -7.57 6.18 -3.56
CA LEU A 23 -9.00 6.49 -3.46
C LEU A 23 -9.25 7.88 -2.84
N ARG A 24 -8.46 8.29 -1.85
CA ARG A 24 -8.53 9.63 -1.26
C ARG A 24 -8.02 10.70 -2.21
N ASP A 25 -6.91 10.45 -2.88
CA ASP A 25 -6.37 11.36 -3.90
C ASP A 25 -7.41 11.56 -5.03
N LEU A 26 -8.03 10.48 -5.51
CA LEU A 26 -9.09 10.51 -6.51
C LEU A 26 -10.30 11.32 -6.01
N GLN A 27 -10.76 11.09 -4.77
CA GLN A 27 -11.85 11.88 -4.18
C GLN A 27 -11.53 13.38 -4.19
N GLY A 28 -10.30 13.75 -3.81
CA GLY A 28 -9.87 15.16 -3.86
C GLY A 28 -9.92 15.77 -5.26
N ILE A 29 -9.63 14.99 -6.30
CA ILE A 29 -9.77 15.44 -7.70
C ILE A 29 -11.25 15.58 -8.08
N ILE A 30 -12.09 14.61 -7.71
CA ILE A 30 -13.54 14.65 -7.96
C ILE A 30 -14.16 15.89 -7.33
N ASP A 31 -13.85 16.16 -6.06
CA ASP A 31 -14.41 17.28 -5.31
C ASP A 31 -13.94 18.65 -5.85
N SER A 32 -12.70 18.73 -6.32
CA SER A 32 -12.10 20.00 -6.77
C SER A 32 -12.34 20.33 -8.24
N THR A 33 -12.48 19.32 -9.10
CA THR A 33 -12.51 19.51 -10.56
C THR A 33 -13.68 18.84 -11.26
N GLY A 34 -14.31 17.84 -10.63
CA GLY A 34 -15.35 17.03 -11.25
C GLY A 34 -14.86 16.17 -12.42
N GLU A 35 -13.56 15.94 -12.56
CA GLU A 35 -13.00 15.17 -13.68
C GLU A 35 -13.53 13.72 -13.70
N LYS A 36 -14.23 13.35 -14.78
CA LYS A 36 -14.93 12.06 -14.90
C LYS A 36 -14.02 10.84 -14.78
N TRP A 37 -12.80 10.90 -15.34
CA TRP A 37 -11.86 9.78 -15.27
C TRP A 37 -11.51 9.42 -13.82
N ALA A 38 -11.45 10.41 -12.92
CA ALA A 38 -11.12 10.18 -11.51
C ALA A 38 -12.25 9.43 -10.83
N LYS A 39 -13.51 9.78 -11.15
CA LYS A 39 -14.70 9.05 -10.69
C LYS A 39 -14.73 7.62 -11.23
N HIS A 40 -14.56 7.44 -12.54
CA HIS A 40 -14.53 6.10 -13.15
C HIS A 40 -13.42 5.22 -12.55
N MET A 41 -12.24 5.79 -12.32
CA MET A 41 -11.12 5.07 -11.70
C MET A 41 -11.39 4.70 -10.23
N GLN A 42 -12.06 5.56 -9.47
CA GLN A 42 -12.45 5.30 -8.08
C GLN A 42 -13.47 4.16 -7.99
N GLU A 43 -14.48 4.19 -8.85
CA GLU A 43 -15.49 3.14 -8.98
C GLU A 43 -14.84 1.82 -9.40
N PHE A 44 -13.96 1.85 -10.41
CA PHE A 44 -13.19 0.69 -10.85
C PHE A 44 -12.40 0.03 -9.71
N LEU A 45 -11.60 0.79 -8.95
CA LEU A 45 -10.79 0.22 -7.87
C LEU A 45 -11.65 -0.44 -6.78
N SER A 46 -12.80 0.16 -6.47
CA SER A 46 -13.74 -0.35 -5.48
C SER A 46 -14.40 -1.65 -5.95
N GLU A 47 -14.82 -1.68 -7.21
CA GLU A 47 -15.45 -2.85 -7.83
C GLU A 47 -14.45 -4.00 -8.03
N ALA A 48 -13.22 -3.70 -8.48
CA ALA A 48 -12.16 -4.69 -8.61
C ALA A 48 -11.81 -5.34 -7.25
N LEU A 49 -11.82 -4.56 -6.16
CA LEU A 49 -11.68 -5.11 -4.80
C LEU A 49 -12.87 -5.99 -4.43
N HIS A 50 -14.09 -5.58 -4.75
CA HIS A 50 -15.29 -6.37 -4.48
C HIS A 50 -15.25 -7.71 -5.21
N GLN A 51 -14.93 -7.72 -6.51
CA GLN A 51 -14.76 -8.94 -7.30
C GLN A 51 -13.69 -9.85 -6.70
N LYS A 52 -12.49 -9.33 -6.37
CA LYS A 52 -11.45 -10.15 -5.71
C LYS A 52 -11.97 -10.82 -4.43
N LYS A 53 -12.78 -10.12 -3.63
CA LYS A 53 -13.39 -10.68 -2.41
C LYS A 53 -14.39 -11.80 -2.71
N GLN A 54 -15.19 -11.68 -3.76
CA GLN A 54 -16.11 -12.74 -4.19
C GLN A 54 -15.35 -14.04 -4.55
N TYR A 55 -14.16 -13.90 -5.14
CA TYR A 55 -13.24 -15.01 -5.41
C TYR A 55 -12.37 -15.42 -4.21
N LYS A 56 -12.74 -15.03 -2.98
CA LYS A 56 -11.98 -15.32 -1.74
C LYS A 56 -10.51 -14.94 -1.81
N GLY A 57 -10.17 -13.90 -2.59
CA GLY A 57 -8.81 -13.42 -2.78
C GLY A 57 -8.07 -14.00 -3.99
N ILE A 58 -8.57 -15.05 -4.63
CA ILE A 58 -7.90 -15.75 -5.75
C ILE A 58 -8.67 -15.52 -7.04
N LEU A 59 -8.36 -14.43 -7.72
CA LEU A 59 -9.04 -14.05 -8.96
C LEU A 59 -8.47 -14.85 -10.17
N PRO A 60 -9.29 -15.51 -11.01
CA PRO A 60 -8.80 -16.20 -12.20
C PRO A 60 -8.07 -15.28 -13.17
N LYS A 61 -7.07 -15.81 -13.89
CA LYS A 61 -6.26 -15.01 -14.84
C LYS A 61 -7.07 -14.34 -15.94
N VAL A 62 -8.19 -14.94 -16.35
CA VAL A 62 -9.11 -14.36 -17.33
C VAL A 62 -9.77 -13.09 -16.77
N GLU A 63 -10.25 -13.14 -15.52
CA GLU A 63 -10.84 -11.98 -14.85
C GLU A 63 -9.80 -10.90 -14.54
N GLN A 64 -8.58 -11.28 -14.15
CA GLN A 64 -7.47 -10.33 -13.98
C GLN A 64 -7.23 -9.54 -15.29
N LYS A 65 -7.17 -10.22 -16.44
CA LYS A 65 -6.98 -9.57 -17.76
C LYS A 65 -8.13 -8.63 -18.13
N LYS A 66 -9.37 -9.00 -17.82
CA LYS A 66 -10.55 -8.13 -18.04
C LYS A 66 -10.42 -6.84 -17.22
N LEU A 67 -10.10 -6.95 -15.93
CA LEU A 67 -9.93 -5.77 -15.06
C LEU A 67 -8.78 -4.87 -15.54
N VAL A 68 -7.65 -5.44 -15.96
CA VAL A 68 -6.55 -4.65 -16.56
C VAL A 68 -7.01 -3.91 -17.82
N THR A 69 -7.84 -4.55 -18.65
CA THR A 69 -8.38 -3.92 -19.87
C THR A 69 -9.30 -2.73 -19.53
N ILE A 70 -10.17 -2.88 -18.53
CA ILE A 70 -11.06 -1.80 -18.04
C ILE A 70 -10.23 -0.65 -17.45
N TYR A 71 -9.21 -0.97 -16.65
CA TYR A 71 -8.30 0.04 -16.11
C TYR A 71 -7.65 0.88 -17.22
N GLN A 72 -7.13 0.21 -18.26
CA GLN A 72 -6.50 0.87 -19.39
C GLN A 72 -7.48 1.71 -20.23
N SER A 73 -8.74 1.28 -20.37
CA SER A 73 -9.74 2.08 -21.10
C SER A 73 -10.04 3.40 -20.39
N ILE A 74 -10.16 3.38 -19.05
CA ILE A 74 -10.38 4.60 -18.25
C ILE A 74 -9.21 5.58 -18.41
N LEU A 75 -7.97 5.09 -18.45
CA LEU A 75 -6.81 5.96 -18.64
C LEU A 75 -6.80 6.62 -20.03
N LYS A 76 -7.20 5.88 -21.07
CA LYS A 76 -7.29 6.39 -22.45
C LYS A 76 -8.37 7.47 -22.61
N GLU A 77 -9.48 7.39 -21.87
CA GLU A 77 -10.53 8.44 -21.89
C GLU A 77 -9.95 9.82 -21.58
N LYS A 78 -9.08 9.92 -20.55
CA LYS A 78 -8.45 11.19 -20.16
C LYS A 78 -7.34 11.62 -21.12
N GLU A 79 -6.59 10.68 -21.70
CA GLU A 79 -5.53 10.98 -22.66
C GLU A 79 -6.08 11.72 -23.88
N LEU A 80 -7.20 11.24 -24.43
CA LEU A 80 -7.88 11.85 -25.57
C LEU A 80 -8.35 13.28 -25.28
N LEU A 81 -8.76 13.57 -24.04
CA LEU A 81 -9.16 14.91 -23.59
C LEU A 81 -7.97 15.86 -23.37
N SER A 82 -6.74 15.33 -23.28
CA SER A 82 -5.54 16.10 -22.93
C SER A 82 -4.69 16.51 -24.14
N SER A 83 -4.88 15.90 -25.32
CA SER A 83 -4.05 16.14 -26.51
C SER A 83 -4.16 17.56 -27.08
N ASP A 84 -5.18 18.32 -26.69
CA ASP A 84 -5.46 19.65 -27.25
C ASP A 84 -4.67 20.82 -26.64
N SER A 85 -3.79 20.58 -25.65
CA SER A 85 -3.12 21.68 -24.92
C SER A 85 -1.61 21.50 -24.73
N LYS A 86 -0.85 21.69 -25.81
CA LYS A 86 0.63 21.71 -25.83
C LYS A 86 1.27 23.00 -25.27
N LYS A 87 0.84 23.50 -24.11
CA LYS A 87 1.56 24.60 -23.42
C LYS A 87 2.21 24.09 -22.14
N LYS A 88 3.50 24.41 -21.93
CA LYS A 88 4.25 24.17 -20.69
C LYS A 88 3.63 24.96 -19.53
N ARG A 89 2.50 24.48 -18.99
CA ARG A 89 1.91 24.94 -17.73
C ARG A 89 2.33 24.00 -16.61
N LYS A 90 2.35 24.52 -15.39
CA LYS A 90 2.54 23.72 -14.17
C LYS A 90 1.51 22.58 -14.18
N GLN A 91 1.95 21.32 -14.04
CA GLN A 91 1.06 20.17 -14.05
C GLN A 91 0.05 20.30 -12.88
N THR A 92 -1.22 20.10 -13.19
CA THR A 92 -2.30 20.14 -12.19
C THR A 92 -2.21 18.91 -11.27
N PRO A 93 -2.77 18.98 -10.04
CA PRO A 93 -2.88 17.80 -9.19
C PRO A 93 -3.54 16.60 -9.90
N ALA A 94 -4.59 16.85 -10.69
CA ALA A 94 -5.26 15.83 -11.50
C ALA A 94 -4.33 15.19 -12.53
N GLN A 95 -3.55 15.99 -13.28
CA GLN A 95 -2.58 15.46 -14.25
C GLN A 95 -1.47 14.67 -13.58
N ASN A 96 -0.99 15.12 -12.42
CA ASN A 96 0.04 14.41 -11.64
C ASN A 96 -0.47 13.05 -11.15
N LEU A 97 -1.72 13.00 -10.68
CA LEU A 97 -2.35 11.76 -10.24
C LEU A 97 -2.54 10.83 -11.43
N TRP A 98 -3.10 11.31 -12.55
CA TRP A 98 -3.24 10.51 -13.77
C TRP A 98 -1.90 9.93 -14.25
N ASN A 99 -0.84 10.75 -14.32
CA ASN A 99 0.50 10.29 -14.68
C ASN A 99 1.00 9.17 -13.74
N ARG A 100 0.64 9.23 -12.46
CA ARG A 100 0.99 8.19 -11.47
C ARG A 100 0.24 6.88 -11.78
N PHE A 101 -1.04 6.95 -12.11
CA PHE A 101 -1.83 5.77 -12.51
C PHE A 101 -1.30 5.14 -13.80
N VAL A 102 -0.87 5.94 -14.77
CA VAL A 102 -0.24 5.44 -16.00
C VAL A 102 1.11 4.79 -15.71
N LYS A 103 1.95 5.43 -14.89
CA LYS A 103 3.34 4.99 -14.65
C LYS A 103 3.45 3.74 -13.79
N TYR A 104 2.52 3.54 -12.86
CA TYR A 104 2.64 2.52 -11.80
C TYR A 104 1.44 1.56 -11.79
N ASP A 105 0.88 1.25 -12.96
CA ASP A 105 -0.26 0.35 -13.11
C ASP A 105 0.01 -1.03 -12.50
N ASP A 106 1.20 -1.57 -12.74
CA ASP A 106 1.73 -2.82 -12.17
C ASP A 106 1.67 -2.82 -10.63
N ARG A 107 2.03 -1.70 -9.99
CA ARG A 107 2.04 -1.56 -8.52
C ARG A 107 0.65 -1.33 -7.94
N ILE A 108 -0.24 -0.69 -8.70
CA ILE A 108 -1.63 -0.38 -8.31
C ILE A 108 -2.47 -1.64 -8.40
N LEU A 109 -2.32 -2.41 -9.48
CA LEU A 109 -3.10 -3.61 -9.78
C LEU A 109 -2.50 -4.88 -9.17
N ALA A 110 -1.32 -4.82 -8.54
CA ALA A 110 -0.68 -5.97 -7.90
C ALA A 110 -1.59 -6.74 -6.93
N PHE A 111 -2.55 -6.05 -6.28
CA PHE A 111 -3.51 -6.72 -5.40
C PHE A 111 -4.40 -7.73 -6.13
N LEU A 112 -4.54 -7.68 -7.45
CA LEU A 112 -5.36 -8.64 -8.21
C LEU A 112 -4.66 -9.98 -8.41
N GLU A 113 -3.34 -10.05 -8.23
CA GLU A 113 -2.54 -11.22 -8.62
C GLU A 113 -2.56 -12.33 -7.58
N HIS A 114 -2.48 -11.98 -6.30
CA HIS A 114 -2.36 -12.93 -5.20
C HIS A 114 -3.21 -12.51 -3.98
N PRO A 115 -3.71 -13.48 -3.19
CA PRO A 115 -4.50 -13.20 -1.99
C PRO A 115 -3.71 -12.40 -0.94
N ASP A 116 -2.41 -12.65 -0.84
CA ASP A 116 -1.52 -12.03 0.17
C ASP A 116 -1.14 -10.59 -0.14
N VAL A 117 -1.39 -10.11 -1.36
CA VAL A 117 -1.15 -8.70 -1.70
C VAL A 117 -2.37 -7.89 -1.26
N PRO A 118 -2.24 -7.05 -0.21
CA PRO A 118 -3.36 -6.31 0.31
C PRO A 118 -3.70 -5.13 -0.60
N PHE A 119 -4.98 -4.73 -0.57
CA PHE A 119 -5.44 -3.54 -1.28
C PHE A 119 -4.95 -2.24 -0.61
N ASP A 120 -4.82 -2.26 0.72
CA ASP A 120 -4.37 -1.14 1.53
C ASP A 120 -3.06 -1.46 2.27
N ASN A 121 -2.46 -0.43 2.84
CA ASN A 121 -1.20 -0.52 3.58
C ASN A 121 -1.42 -0.40 5.10
N ASN A 122 -2.63 -0.69 5.58
CA ASN A 122 -3.02 -0.44 6.98
C ASN A 122 -2.11 -1.14 7.98
N GLN A 123 -1.55 -2.29 7.63
CA GLN A 123 -0.63 -3.01 8.52
C GLN A 123 0.71 -2.28 8.67
N ALA A 124 1.36 -1.89 7.57
CA ALA A 124 2.63 -1.18 7.67
C ALA A 124 2.46 0.19 8.33
N GLU A 125 1.34 0.88 8.06
CA GLU A 125 1.00 2.13 8.74
C GLU A 125 0.82 1.94 10.25
N ARG A 126 0.11 0.87 10.67
CA ARG A 126 -0.03 0.51 12.09
C ARG A 126 1.30 0.18 12.74
N ASP A 127 2.19 -0.53 12.05
CA ASP A 127 3.51 -0.91 12.57
C ASP A 127 4.41 0.33 12.78
N ILE A 128 4.39 1.30 11.84
CA ILE A 128 5.14 2.57 11.94
C ILE A 128 4.52 3.53 12.97
N ARG A 129 3.20 3.48 13.16
CA ARG A 129 2.47 4.40 14.06
C ARG A 129 3.07 4.44 15.47
N MET A 130 3.56 3.31 15.99
CA MET A 130 4.13 3.27 17.33
C MET A 130 5.45 4.04 17.44
N THR A 131 6.25 4.12 16.37
CA THR A 131 7.42 5.00 16.33
C THR A 131 7.01 6.47 16.40
N LYS A 132 5.94 6.85 15.70
CA LYS A 132 5.38 8.20 15.77
C LYS A 132 4.76 8.53 17.13
N VAL A 133 4.07 7.58 17.76
CA VAL A 133 3.55 7.73 19.14
C VAL A 133 4.70 7.92 20.12
N LYS A 134 5.76 7.10 20.03
CA LYS A 134 6.97 7.27 20.84
C LYS A 134 7.56 8.67 20.67
N GLN A 135 7.70 9.15 19.43
CA GLN A 135 8.20 10.50 19.15
C GLN A 135 7.33 11.58 19.79
N LYS A 136 6.01 11.43 19.71
CA LYS A 136 5.05 12.40 20.25
C LYS A 136 5.02 12.42 21.79
N VAL A 137 5.05 11.25 22.43
CA VAL A 137 4.86 11.10 23.88
C VAL A 137 6.18 11.17 24.64
N SER A 138 7.25 10.58 24.10
CA SER A 138 8.54 10.38 24.77
C SER A 138 9.70 11.06 24.04
N GLY A 139 9.42 11.92 23.06
CA GLY A 139 10.44 12.61 22.26
C GLY A 139 11.21 11.70 21.31
N THR A 140 12.23 12.24 20.64
CA THR A 140 13.09 11.49 19.71
C THR A 140 14.03 10.51 20.44
N PHE A 141 14.64 9.58 19.71
CA PHE A 141 15.67 8.70 20.30
C PHE A 141 16.94 9.51 20.56
N ARG A 142 17.58 9.28 21.71
CA ARG A 142 18.83 9.96 22.10
C ARG A 142 20.08 9.32 21.48
N SER A 143 19.96 8.10 20.95
CA SER A 143 21.01 7.39 20.24
C SER A 143 20.42 6.48 19.16
N LYS A 144 21.26 6.04 18.21
CA LYS A 144 20.87 5.12 17.14
C LYS A 144 20.56 3.73 17.69
N GLU A 145 21.36 3.27 18.65
CA GLU A 145 21.25 1.97 19.32
C GLU A 145 19.90 1.85 20.05
N GLY A 146 19.45 2.94 20.69
CA GLY A 146 18.13 2.97 21.34
C GLY A 146 16.97 2.91 20.33
N ALA A 147 17.15 3.49 19.14
CA ALA A 147 16.17 3.38 18.06
C ALA A 147 16.13 1.96 17.47
N GLU A 148 17.30 1.34 17.26
CA GLU A 148 17.44 -0.04 16.77
C GLU A 148 16.82 -1.04 17.75
N SER A 149 17.13 -0.94 19.04
CA SER A 149 16.55 -1.79 20.09
C SER A 149 15.03 -1.69 20.13
N PHE A 150 14.48 -0.47 20.01
CA PHE A 150 13.04 -0.27 19.92
C PHE A 150 12.45 -0.95 18.68
N CYS A 151 13.07 -0.78 17.51
CA CYS A 151 12.63 -1.41 16.27
C CYS A 151 12.69 -2.95 16.37
N GLN A 152 13.73 -3.52 16.98
CA GLN A 152 13.87 -4.97 17.17
C GLN A 152 12.75 -5.54 18.05
N ILE A 153 12.51 -4.96 19.23
CA ILE A 153 11.43 -5.40 20.14
C ILE A 153 10.08 -5.32 19.42
N ARG A 154 9.81 -4.22 18.73
CA ARG A 154 8.55 -4.04 17.99
C ARG A 154 8.39 -5.02 16.83
N SER A 155 9.47 -5.29 16.10
CA SER A 155 9.48 -6.27 15.01
C SER A 155 9.19 -7.67 15.55
N PHE A 156 9.84 -8.06 16.65
CA PHE A 156 9.58 -9.31 17.35
C PHE A 156 8.11 -9.44 17.77
N MET A 157 7.56 -8.45 18.48
CA MET A 157 6.14 -8.47 18.89
C MET A 157 5.19 -8.55 17.70
N SER A 158 5.48 -7.87 16.59
CA SER A 158 4.68 -7.94 15.36
C SER A 158 4.71 -9.34 14.76
N THR A 159 5.88 -9.97 14.69
CA THR A 159 6.04 -11.34 14.18
C THR A 159 5.30 -12.37 15.03
N MET A 160 5.40 -12.30 16.36
CA MET A 160 4.67 -13.21 17.27
C MET A 160 3.15 -13.12 17.06
N LYS A 161 2.61 -11.90 16.91
CA LYS A 161 1.19 -11.70 16.59
C LYS A 161 0.81 -12.29 15.22
N LYS A 162 1.66 -12.13 14.20
CA LYS A 162 1.43 -12.70 12.86
C LYS A 162 1.42 -14.23 12.89
N GLN A 163 2.27 -14.83 13.72
CA GLN A 163 2.30 -16.28 13.97
C GLN A 163 1.19 -16.77 14.91
N LYS A 164 0.24 -15.89 15.29
CA LYS A 164 -0.86 -16.16 16.22
C LYS A 164 -0.39 -16.67 17.59
N GLN A 165 0.82 -16.30 18.01
CA GLN A 165 1.38 -16.63 19.31
C GLN A 165 1.11 -15.51 20.33
N SER A 166 1.07 -15.89 21.62
CA SER A 166 0.99 -14.92 22.71
C SER A 166 2.30 -14.16 22.86
N VAL A 167 2.25 -12.85 22.67
CA VAL A 167 3.42 -11.98 22.81
C VAL A 167 4.01 -12.04 24.22
N LEU A 168 3.15 -12.10 25.25
CA LEU A 168 3.61 -12.13 26.63
C LEU A 168 4.38 -13.42 26.94
N GLN A 169 3.87 -14.57 26.49
CA GLN A 169 4.55 -15.86 26.66
C GLN A 169 5.88 -15.88 25.89
N ALA A 170 5.89 -15.35 24.66
CA ALA A 170 7.10 -15.30 23.85
C ALA A 170 8.18 -14.40 24.48
N ILE A 171 7.79 -13.26 25.07
CA ILE A 171 8.73 -12.42 25.83
C ILE A 171 9.26 -13.17 27.07
N GLY A 172 8.37 -13.83 27.82
CA GLY A 172 8.77 -14.62 29.00
C GLY A 172 9.80 -15.68 28.65
N GLN A 173 9.56 -16.46 27.59
CA GLN A 173 10.49 -17.48 27.13
C GLN A 173 11.85 -16.89 26.71
N VAL A 174 11.86 -15.77 25.98
CA VAL A 174 13.13 -15.12 25.57
C VAL A 174 13.93 -14.69 26.80
N ILE A 175 13.27 -14.17 27.83
CA ILE A 175 13.92 -13.77 29.08
C ILE A 175 14.45 -14.99 29.85
N GLU A 176 13.67 -16.07 29.93
CA GLU A 176 14.02 -17.26 30.70
C GLU A 176 15.10 -18.11 30.04
N THR A 177 15.04 -18.24 28.71
CA THR A 177 15.84 -19.22 27.95
C THR A 177 16.84 -18.59 26.99
N GLY A 178 16.73 -17.30 26.69
CA GLY A 178 17.49 -16.64 25.63
C GLY A 178 17.09 -17.06 24.21
N THR A 179 16.06 -17.90 24.05
CA THR A 179 15.64 -18.43 22.75
C THR A 179 14.36 -17.78 22.25
N VAL A 180 14.29 -17.53 20.95
CA VAL A 180 13.10 -16.95 20.31
C VAL A 180 12.21 -18.07 19.78
N PRO A 181 10.91 -18.13 20.15
CA PRO A 181 10.00 -19.21 19.75
C PRO A 181 9.46 -19.01 18.34
N TRP A 182 10.35 -18.98 17.34
CA TRP A 182 9.92 -18.90 15.95
C TRP A 182 9.10 -20.14 15.57
N ASN A 183 7.87 -19.95 15.09
CA ASN A 183 7.19 -21.01 14.36
C ASN A 183 7.84 -21.13 12.98
N CYS A 184 8.73 -22.12 12.82
CA CYS A 184 9.39 -22.43 11.55
C CYS A 184 8.50 -23.20 10.56
N THR A 185 7.21 -23.44 10.86
CA THR A 185 6.25 -23.98 9.90
C THR A 185 5.81 -22.89 8.93
N ILE A 186 6.66 -22.61 7.94
CA ILE A 186 6.25 -22.00 6.66
C ILE A 186 6.51 -23.08 5.61
N SER A 187 5.44 -23.77 5.23
CA SER A 187 5.32 -24.57 4.00
C SER A 187 4.02 -24.17 3.32
#